data_AF-A0A497ZNU1-F1
#
_entry.id   AF-A0A497ZNU1-F1
#
_cell.length_a   1.000
_cell.length_b   1.000
_cell.length_c   1.000
_cell.angle_alpha   90.00
_cell.angle_beta   90.00
_cell.angle_gamma   90.00
#
_symmetry.space_group_name_H-M   'P 1'
#
loop_
_entity.id
_entity.type
_entity.pdbx_description
1 polymer ?
#
loop_
_entity_poly.entity_id
_entity_poly.type
_entity_poly.pdbx_seq_one_letter_code
_entity_poly.pdbx_strand_id
1 'polypeptide(L)'
;MLRIAIVAALLASPLAAQETKEQSCKYQADVVAAVQKARLDRVKERDVAQAVADSGPTWPENYNAAIPLITPWVYEQKMRDVRKKDLGAAWLELCLQQ
;
A
#
# COMPACT_ATOMS: atom_id res chain seq x y z
N MET A 1 -7.58 13.30 23.81
CA MET A 1 -6.63 13.10 22.70
C MET A 1 -6.34 11.61 22.61
N LEU A 2 -6.97 10.91 21.67
CA LEU A 2 -6.87 9.47 21.54
C LEU A 2 -5.57 9.15 20.79
N ARG A 3 -4.55 8.69 21.52
CA ARG A 3 -3.30 8.17 20.93
C ARG A 3 -3.63 6.86 20.23
N ILE A 4 -3.85 6.91 18.92
CA ILE A 4 -3.91 5.71 18.08
C ILE A 4 -2.48 5.17 18.04
N ALA A 5 -2.19 4.19 18.90
CA ALA A 5 -0.97 3.42 18.83
C ALA A 5 -1.03 2.58 17.55
N ILE A 6 -0.36 3.05 16.50
CA ILE A 6 -0.10 2.26 15.30
C ILE A 6 0.86 1.16 15.74
N VAL A 7 0.32 -0.04 15.97
CA VAL A 7 1.12 -1.24 16.18
C VAL A 7 1.81 -1.53 14.84
N ALA A 8 3.07 -1.12 14.73
CA ALA A 8 3.95 -1.53 13.65
C ALA A 8 4.17 -3.04 13.78
N ALA A 9 3.37 -3.82 13.06
CA ALA A 9 3.62 -5.24 12.88
C ALA A 9 4.94 -5.36 12.11
N LEU A 10 6.00 -5.73 12.82
CA LEU A 10 7.27 -6.18 12.24
C LEU A 10 6.97 -7.43 11.43
N LEU A 11 6.75 -7.26 10.12
CA LEU A 11 6.77 -8.35 9.16
C LEU A 11 8.23 -8.79 9.02
N ALA A 12 8.65 -9.72 9.88
CA ALA A 12 9.90 -10.45 9.73
C ALA A 12 9.86 -11.16 8.37
N SER A 13 10.54 -10.58 7.38
CA SER A 13 10.56 -11.08 6.02
C SER A 13 11.73 -12.06 5.85
N PRO A 14 11.52 -13.23 5.23
CA PRO A 14 12.59 -14.18 4.93
C PRO A 14 13.53 -13.57 3.88
N LEU A 15 14.79 -14.05 3.86
CA LEU A 15 15.88 -13.58 3.01
C LEU A 15 15.56 -13.69 1.50
N ALA A 16 14.80 -12.76 0.94
CA ALA A 16 14.94 -12.35 -0.45
C ALA A 16 16.13 -11.37 -0.48
N ALA A 17 17.14 -11.66 -1.31
CA ALA A 17 18.36 -10.90 -1.55
C ALA A 17 18.35 -9.46 -0.99
N GLN A 18 18.96 -9.28 0.20
CA GLN A 18 19.07 -8.04 1.01
C GLN A 18 18.38 -6.81 0.39
N GLU A 19 17.05 -6.82 0.41
CA GLU A 19 16.26 -5.70 -0.06
C GLU A 19 16.59 -4.49 0.80
N THR A 20 17.05 -3.40 0.18
CA THR A 20 17.35 -2.18 0.94
C THR A 20 16.05 -1.61 1.50
N LYS A 21 16.15 -0.84 2.59
CA LYS A 21 15.00 -0.09 3.12
C LYS A 21 14.34 0.78 2.04
N GLU A 22 15.14 1.37 1.16
CA GLU A 22 14.60 2.17 0.06
C GLU A 22 13.77 1.31 -0.92
N GLN A 23 14.26 0.12 -1.26
CA GLN A 23 13.55 -0.79 -2.15
C GLN A 23 12.27 -1.34 -1.51
N SER A 24 12.30 -1.68 -0.22
CA SER A 24 11.11 -2.14 0.50
C SER A 24 10.06 -1.04 0.61
N CYS A 25 10.46 0.20 0.88
CA CYS A 25 9.54 1.33 0.90
C CYS A 25 8.95 1.61 -0.48
N LYS A 26 9.70 1.42 -1.58
CA LYS A 26 9.17 1.52 -2.94
C LYS A 26 8.10 0.46 -3.20
N TYR A 27 8.34 -0.80 -2.86
CA TYR A 27 7.33 -1.86 -3.04
C TYR A 27 6.06 -1.62 -2.21
N GLN A 28 6.18 -1.14 -0.98
CA GLN A 28 5.01 -0.76 -0.19
C GLN A 28 4.25 0.42 -0.81
N ALA A 29 4.98 1.43 -1.30
CA ALA A 29 4.38 2.57 -1.98
C ALA A 29 3.66 2.17 -3.27
N ASP A 30 4.23 1.24 -4.04
CA ASP A 30 3.62 0.70 -5.26
C ASP A 30 2.31 -0.04 -4.95
N VAL A 31 2.26 -0.81 -3.84
CA VAL A 31 1.01 -1.41 -3.37
C VAL A 31 -0.03 -0.35 -3.05
N VAL A 32 0.33 0.72 -2.33
CA VAL A 32 -0.59 1.83 -2.03
C VAL A 32 -1.08 2.50 -3.31
N ALA A 33 -0.19 2.73 -4.28
CA ALA A 33 -0.51 3.34 -5.56
C ALA A 33 -1.47 2.46 -6.38
N ALA A 34 -1.28 1.14 -6.37
CA ALA A 34 -2.16 0.19 -7.05
C ALA A 34 -3.57 0.16 -6.41
N VAL A 35 -3.66 0.17 -5.08
CA VAL A 35 -4.95 0.28 -4.37
C VAL A 35 -5.62 1.62 -4.68
N GLN A 36 -4.86 2.72 -4.70
CA GLN A 36 -5.36 4.04 -5.10
C GLN A 36 -5.91 4.01 -6.53
N LYS A 37 -5.19 3.38 -7.47
CA LYS A 37 -5.64 3.20 -8.85
C LYS A 37 -6.93 2.39 -8.93
N ALA A 38 -7.03 1.27 -8.22
CA ALA A 38 -8.25 0.47 -8.15
C ALA A 38 -9.46 1.29 -7.64
N ARG A 39 -9.24 2.15 -6.64
CA ARG A 39 -10.26 3.07 -6.12
C ARG A 39 -10.68 4.13 -7.16
N LEU A 40 -9.73 4.68 -7.91
CA LEU A 40 -10.00 5.62 -9.01
C LEU A 40 -10.81 4.95 -10.12
N ASP A 41 -10.51 3.68 -10.40
CA ASP A 41 -11.21 2.83 -11.38
C ASP A 41 -12.55 2.30 -10.90
N ARG A 42 -12.98 2.68 -9.69
CA ARG A 42 -14.27 2.27 -9.08
C ARG A 42 -14.38 0.77 -8.83
N VAL A 43 -13.26 0.07 -8.65
CA VAL A 43 -13.26 -1.31 -8.15
C VAL A 43 -13.97 -1.35 -6.79
N LYS A 44 -14.82 -2.34 -6.54
CA LYS A 44 -15.46 -2.50 -5.23
C LYS A 44 -14.40 -2.94 -4.23
N GLU A 45 -14.48 -2.46 -2.99
CA GLU A 45 -13.45 -2.68 -1.97
C GLU A 45 -13.05 -4.15 -1.80
N ARG A 46 -14.06 -5.03 -1.72
CA ARG A 46 -13.88 -6.48 -1.61
C ARG A 46 -13.18 -7.14 -2.82
N ASP A 47 -13.18 -6.48 -3.97
CA ASP A 47 -12.63 -7.00 -5.22
C ASP A 47 -11.22 -6.43 -5.49
N VAL A 48 -10.71 -5.52 -4.65
CA VAL A 48 -9.42 -4.82 -4.86
C VAL A 48 -8.24 -5.77 -4.90
N ALA A 49 -8.17 -6.74 -3.98
CA ALA A 49 -7.06 -7.69 -3.95
C ALA A 49 -6.93 -8.46 -5.27
N GLN A 50 -8.07 -8.91 -5.81
CA GLN A 50 -8.10 -9.60 -7.10
C GLN A 50 -7.73 -8.63 -8.25
N ALA A 51 -8.33 -7.44 -8.29
CA ALA A 51 -8.05 -6.47 -9.35
C ALA A 51 -6.59 -6.02 -9.39
N VAL A 52 -5.94 -5.88 -8.23
CA VAL A 52 -4.50 -5.57 -8.15
C VAL A 52 -3.67 -6.76 -8.63
N ALA A 53 -4.00 -8.00 -8.24
CA ALA A 53 -3.31 -9.18 -8.73
C ALA A 53 -3.43 -9.33 -10.26
N ASP A 54 -4.63 -9.12 -10.82
CA ASP A 54 -4.91 -9.21 -12.25
C ASP A 54 -4.19 -8.12 -13.07
N SER A 55 -3.77 -7.02 -12.42
CA SER A 55 -3.00 -5.95 -13.07
C SER A 55 -1.54 -6.32 -13.40
N GLY A 56 -1.07 -7.47 -12.90
CA GLY A 56 0.30 -7.96 -13.11
C GLY A 56 1.36 -7.11 -12.40
N PRO A 57 1.29 -6.98 -11.05
CA PRO A 57 2.22 -6.15 -10.32
C PRO A 57 3.65 -6.70 -10.38
N THR A 58 4.63 -5.81 -10.31
CA THR A 58 6.06 -6.15 -10.46
C THR A 58 6.79 -6.32 -9.12
N TRP A 59 6.15 -6.03 -8.00
CA TRP A 59 6.72 -6.22 -6.66
C TRP A 59 6.69 -7.70 -6.22
N PRO A 60 7.54 -8.11 -5.27
CA PRO A 60 7.54 -9.47 -4.74
C PRO A 60 6.22 -9.89 -4.08
N GLU A 61 5.78 -11.14 -4.28
CA GLU A 61 4.45 -11.63 -3.86
C GLU A 61 4.13 -11.43 -2.37
N ASN A 62 5.14 -11.42 -1.49
CA ASN A 62 4.94 -11.19 -0.05
C ASN A 62 4.32 -9.81 0.25
N TYR A 63 4.46 -8.83 -0.64
CA TYR A 63 3.82 -7.52 -0.51
C TYR A 63 2.31 -7.53 -0.80
N ASN A 64 1.79 -8.58 -1.46
CA ASN A 64 0.35 -8.71 -1.70
C ASN A 64 -0.46 -8.81 -0.39
N ALA A 65 0.14 -9.30 0.68
CA ALA A 65 -0.47 -9.35 2.01
C ALA A 65 -0.81 -7.95 2.57
N ALA A 66 -0.15 -6.90 2.07
CA ALA A 66 -0.44 -5.52 2.47
C ALA A 66 -1.70 -4.95 1.80
N ILE A 67 -2.12 -5.49 0.64
CA ILE A 67 -3.30 -5.00 -0.10
C ILE A 67 -4.57 -4.97 0.78
N PRO A 68 -5.00 -6.06 1.43
CA PRO A 68 -6.20 -6.03 2.27
C PRO A 68 -6.05 -5.14 3.53
N LEU A 69 -4.83 -4.85 3.96
CA LEU A 69 -4.56 -3.98 5.12
C LEU A 69 -4.64 -2.49 4.75
N ILE A 70 -4.16 -2.14 3.55
CA ILE A 70 -4.14 -0.75 3.04
C ILE A 70 -5.48 -0.35 2.43
N THR A 71 -6.20 -1.31 1.84
CA THR A 71 -7.45 -1.06 1.11
C THR A 71 -8.49 -0.26 1.91
N PRO A 72 -8.82 -0.62 3.17
CA PRO A 72 -9.80 0.14 3.94
C PRO A 72 -9.40 1.61 4.12
N TRP A 73 -8.12 1.87 4.45
CA TRP A 73 -7.63 3.23 4.64
C TRP A 73 -7.76 4.09 3.37
N VAL A 74 -7.42 3.54 2.19
CA VAL A 74 -7.60 4.24 0.90
C VAL A 74 -9.09 4.44 0.58
N TYR A 75 -9.94 3.47 0.90
CA TYR A 75 -11.38 3.51 0.62
C TYR A 75 -12.16 4.45 1.55
N GLU A 76 -11.62 4.74 2.73
CA GLU A 76 -12.09 5.76 3.67
C GLU A 76 -11.70 7.19 3.24
N GLN A 77 -10.65 7.35 2.42
CA GLN A 77 -10.26 8.67 1.92
C GLN A 77 -11.36 9.29 1.05
N LYS A 78 -11.54 10.61 1.18
CA LYS A 78 -12.46 11.36 0.31
C LYS A 78 -11.99 11.23 -1.13
N MET A 79 -12.91 10.95 -2.06
CA MET A 79 -12.58 10.76 -3.48
C MET A 79 -11.82 11.95 -4.11
N ARG A 80 -12.04 13.17 -3.61
CA ARG A 80 -11.27 14.36 -4.02
C ARG A 80 -9.77 14.21 -3.72
N ASP A 81 -9.44 13.62 -2.57
CA ASP A 81 -8.08 13.46 -2.07
C ASP A 81 -7.41 12.30 -2.79
N VAL A 82 -8.13 11.19 -3.01
CA VAL A 82 -7.70 10.06 -3.86
C VAL A 82 -7.34 10.52 -5.28
N ARG A 83 -7.99 11.56 -5.83
CA ARG A 83 -7.68 12.09 -7.17
C ARG A 83 -6.53 13.10 -7.21
N LYS A 84 -6.33 13.85 -6.13
CA LYS A 84 -5.42 15.01 -6.14
C LYS A 84 -4.09 14.73 -5.46
N LYS A 85 -4.03 13.74 -4.58
CA LYS A 85 -2.83 13.38 -3.83
C LYS A 85 -2.23 12.12 -4.43
N ASP A 86 -0.92 12.02 -4.36
CA ASP A 86 -0.22 10.77 -4.61
C ASP A 86 -0.05 10.04 -3.27
N LEU A 87 -0.91 9.05 -3.01
CA LEU A 87 -0.88 8.32 -1.74
C LEU A 87 0.32 7.38 -1.67
N GLY A 88 0.80 6.88 -2.82
CA GLY A 88 2.01 6.08 -2.92
C GLY A 88 3.24 6.90 -2.57
N ALA A 89 3.40 8.09 -3.16
CA ALA A 89 4.51 8.99 -2.83
C ALA A 89 4.48 9.45 -1.36
N ALA A 90 3.30 9.77 -0.83
CA ALA A 90 3.16 10.10 0.59
C ALA A 90 3.55 8.92 1.51
N TRP A 91 3.21 7.68 1.13
CA TRP A 91 3.63 6.49 1.86
C TRP A 91 5.14 6.28 1.78
N LEU A 92 5.74 6.46 0.60
CA LEU A 92 7.18 6.34 0.39
C LEU A 92 7.94 7.30 1.31
N GLU A 93 7.55 8.57 1.36
CA GLU A 93 8.16 9.57 2.23
C GLU A 93 8.10 9.15 3.70
N LEU A 94 6.93 8.72 4.17
CA LEU A 94 6.76 8.26 5.55
C LEU A 94 7.58 7.01 5.86
N CYS A 95 7.60 6.03 4.97
CA CYS A 95 8.36 4.80 5.15
C CYS A 95 9.87 5.07 5.23
N LEU A 96 10.39 5.98 4.41
CA LEU A 96 11.79 6.36 4.43
C LEU A 96 12.20 7.06 5.74
N GLN A 97 11.25 7.69 6.44
CA GLN A 97 11.49 8.36 7.73
C GLN A 97 11.54 7.42 8.93
N GLN A 98 11.07 6.16 8.82
CA GLN A 98 11.04 5.17 9.91
C GLN A 98 12.38 4.50 10.14
#